data_AF-A0A954TJV7-F1
#
_entry.id   AF-A0A954TJV7-F1
#
_cell.length_a   1.000
_cell.length_b   1.000
_cell.length_c   1.000
_cell.angle_alpha   90.00
_cell.angle_beta   90.00
_cell.angle_gamma   90.00
#
_symmetry.space_group_name_H-M   'P 1'
#
loop_
_entity.id
_entity.type
_entity.pdbx_description
1 polymer ?
#
loop_
_entity_poly.entity_id
_entity_poly.type
_entity_poly.pdbx_seq_one_letter_code
_entity_poly.pdbx_strand_id
1 'polypeptide(L)'
;MSGFMDCCGLSDIGRQRSSNEDQFLISDVCKSMRVHQTSLALDHQTRLFGETQGKLLLVADGMGGHEAGERASQLAIDSFVDYALNRLSWFISPSGESEEDFEEQ
;
A
#
# COMPACT_ATOMS: atom_id res chain seq x y z
N MET A 1 -18.24 -6.31 -8.14
CA MET A 1 -17.52 -7.44 -7.52
C MET A 1 -16.04 -7.08 -7.53
N SER A 2 -15.43 -6.82 -6.38
CA SER A 2 -13.98 -6.63 -6.28
C SER A 2 -13.31 -7.95 -6.70
N GLY A 3 -12.55 -7.93 -7.78
CA GLY A 3 -11.84 -9.11 -8.26
C GLY A 3 -10.83 -9.57 -7.22
N PHE A 4 -10.87 -10.85 -6.84
CA PHE A 4 -9.82 -11.45 -6.05
C PHE A 4 -8.55 -11.52 -6.92
N MET A 5 -7.65 -10.57 -6.71
CA MET A 5 -6.34 -10.55 -7.35
C MET A 5 -5.32 -11.17 -6.39
N ASP A 6 -4.80 -12.34 -6.75
CA ASP A 6 -3.67 -12.92 -6.04
C ASP A 6 -2.41 -12.14 -6.39
N CYS A 7 -1.70 -11.65 -5.36
CA CYS A 7 -0.48 -10.88 -5.53
C CYS A 7 0.66 -11.55 -4.76
N CYS A 8 1.81 -11.70 -5.40
CA CYS A 8 3.03 -12.22 -4.81
C CYS A 8 4.23 -11.36 -5.23
N GLY A 9 5.26 -11.32 -4.40
CA GLY A 9 6.51 -10.61 -4.68
C GLY A 9 7.72 -11.44 -4.26
N LEU A 10 8.81 -11.27 -4.99
CA LEU A 10 10.09 -11.89 -4.74
C LEU A 10 11.18 -10.87 -5.07
N SER A 11 12.24 -10.84 -4.27
CA SER A 11 13.42 -10.03 -4.54
C SER A 11 14.68 -10.88 -4.27
N ASP A 12 15.74 -10.65 -5.04
CA ASP A 12 16.99 -11.39 -4.98
C ASP A 12 18.17 -10.44 -5.13
N ILE A 13 19.24 -10.67 -4.36
CA ILE A 13 20.47 -9.87 -4.39
C ILE A 13 21.24 -9.99 -5.72
N GLY A 14 20.98 -11.04 -6.49
CA GLY A 14 21.72 -11.37 -7.69
C GLY A 14 23.12 -11.91 -7.38
N ARG A 15 24.02 -11.78 -8.36
CA ARG A 15 25.34 -12.46 -8.33
C ARG A 15 26.52 -11.57 -7.95
N GLN A 16 26.34 -10.25 -7.94
CA GLN A 16 27.45 -9.29 -7.89
C GLN A 16 27.41 -8.34 -6.68
N ARG A 17 26.24 -8.17 -6.05
CA ARG A 17 26.07 -7.22 -4.96
C ARG A 17 26.29 -7.92 -3.60
N SER A 18 26.72 -7.13 -2.61
CA SER A 18 26.88 -7.56 -1.22
C SER A 18 25.62 -7.35 -0.38
N SER A 19 24.71 -6.51 -0.85
CA SER A 19 23.38 -6.26 -0.26
C SER A 19 22.35 -6.16 -1.38
N ASN A 20 21.10 -6.52 -1.05
CA ASN A 20 19.96 -6.29 -1.93
C ASN A 20 19.41 -4.89 -1.65
N GLU A 21 19.47 -4.02 -2.65
CA GLU A 21 19.03 -2.62 -2.53
C GLU A 21 17.56 -2.45 -2.96
N ASP A 22 16.88 -3.53 -3.38
CA ASP A 22 15.47 -3.52 -3.75
C ASP A 22 14.57 -3.75 -2.54
N GLN A 23 13.46 -3.01 -2.47
CA GLN A 23 12.38 -3.24 -1.52
C GLN A 23 11.04 -3.29 -2.24
N PHE A 24 10.09 -4.07 -1.73
CA PHE A 24 8.73 -4.11 -2.27
C PHE A 24 7.68 -4.18 -1.15
N LEU A 25 6.46 -3.72 -1.44
CA LEU A 25 5.31 -3.79 -0.55
C LEU A 25 4.08 -4.25 -1.34
N ILE A 26 3.36 -5.24 -0.82
CA ILE A 26 2.06 -5.68 -1.33
C ILE A 26 1.07 -5.56 -0.17
N SER A 27 0.01 -4.78 -0.33
CA SER A 27 -0.97 -4.55 0.74
C SER A 27 -2.38 -4.30 0.21
N ASP A 28 -3.37 -4.57 1.07
CA ASP A 28 -4.73 -4.06 0.88
C ASP A 28 -4.83 -2.67 1.50
N VAL A 29 -5.51 -1.77 0.78
CA VAL A 29 -5.75 -0.41 1.21
C VAL A 29 -7.19 -0.31 1.70
N CYS A 30 -7.39 -0.10 2.99
CA CYS A 30 -8.72 0.03 3.60
C CYS A 30 -8.75 1.15 4.65
N LYS A 31 -9.90 1.80 4.80
CA LYS A 31 -10.09 2.80 5.86
C LYS A 31 -10.15 2.06 7.19
N SER A 32 -9.49 2.58 8.22
CA SER A 32 -9.58 2.01 9.56
C SER A 32 -9.85 3.08 10.61
N MET A 33 -10.57 2.72 11.65
CA MET A 33 -10.87 3.58 12.80
C MET A 33 -10.45 2.87 14.08
N ARG A 34 -9.72 3.57 14.95
CA ARG A 34 -9.36 3.07 16.28
C ARG A 34 -10.36 3.60 17.31
N VAL A 35 -11.07 2.68 17.99
CA VAL A 35 -12.08 3.02 18.99
C VAL A 35 -11.41 3.12 20.36
N HIS A 36 -11.43 4.31 20.95
CA HIS A 36 -10.91 4.54 22.31
C HIS A 36 -11.94 4.22 23.39
N GLN A 37 -13.20 4.53 23.14
CA GLN A 37 -14.33 4.29 24.04
C GLN A 37 -15.62 4.16 23.22
N THR A 38 -16.52 3.28 23.65
CA THR A 38 -17.84 3.10 23.04
C THR A 38 -18.82 2.54 24.06
N SER A 39 -20.12 2.78 23.86
CA SER A 39 -21.21 2.11 24.60
C SER A 39 -21.57 0.74 24.00
N LEU A 40 -20.98 0.39 22.86
CA LEU A 40 -21.10 -0.94 22.27
C LEU A 40 -20.22 -1.93 23.06
N ALA A 41 -20.61 -3.21 23.09
CA ALA A 41 -19.81 -4.28 23.67
C ALA A 41 -18.62 -4.64 22.76
N LEU A 42 -17.72 -3.68 22.55
CA LEU A 42 -16.45 -3.84 21.85
C LEU A 42 -15.31 -3.75 22.86
N ASP A 43 -14.25 -4.49 22.61
CA ASP A 43 -13.05 -4.45 23.44
C ASP A 43 -12.39 -3.07 23.39
N HIS A 44 -11.70 -2.71 24.47
CA HIS A 44 -10.89 -1.49 24.51
C HIS A 44 -9.86 -1.52 23.39
N GLN A 45 -9.74 -0.41 22.65
CA GLN A 45 -8.84 -0.26 21.50
C GLN A 45 -9.19 -1.11 20.27
N THR A 46 -10.45 -1.52 20.11
CA THR A 46 -10.95 -2.17 18.89
C THR A 46 -10.63 -1.32 17.65
N ARG A 47 -10.14 -1.98 16.59
CA ARG A 47 -9.95 -1.35 15.27
C ARG A 47 -11.04 -1.85 14.32
N LEU A 48 -11.84 -0.92 13.81
CA LEU A 48 -12.84 -1.18 12.78
C LEU A 48 -12.21 -0.94 11.42
N PHE A 49 -12.52 -1.81 10.45
CA PHE A 49 -12.04 -1.72 9.08
C PHE A 49 -13.25 -1.52 8.14
N GLY A 50 -13.13 -0.58 7.22
CA GLY A 50 -14.05 -0.47 6.09
C GLY A 50 -13.70 -1.49 5.00
N GLU A 51 -14.46 -1.45 3.90
CA GLU A 51 -14.17 -2.29 2.74
C GLU A 51 -12.77 -1.98 2.16
N THR A 52 -12.16 -3.02 1.59
CA THR A 52 -10.93 -2.87 0.80
C THR A 52 -11.22 -2.00 -0.40
N GLN A 53 -10.52 -0.87 -0.46
CA GLN A 53 -10.60 0.12 -1.52
C GLN A 53 -9.73 -0.22 -2.72
N GLY A 54 -8.70 -1.05 -2.53
CA GLY A 54 -7.85 -1.54 -3.60
C GLY A 54 -6.62 -2.27 -3.07
N LYS A 55 -5.78 -2.74 -3.99
CA LYS A 55 -4.47 -3.30 -3.70
C LYS A 55 -3.39 -2.30 -4.04
N LEU A 56 -2.39 -2.22 -3.18
CA LEU A 56 -1.20 -1.40 -3.37
C LEU A 56 0.00 -2.33 -3.57
N LEU A 57 0.62 -2.21 -4.74
CA LEU A 57 1.83 -2.94 -5.11
C LEU A 57 2.93 -1.92 -5.39
N LEU A 58 3.97 -1.90 -4.55
CA LEU A 58 5.11 -1.00 -4.65
C LEU A 58 6.39 -1.80 -4.84
N VAL A 59 7.28 -1.28 -5.69
CA VAL A 59 8.67 -1.72 -5.83
C VAL A 59 9.54 -0.46 -5.82
N ALA A 60 10.63 -0.50 -5.07
CA ALA A 60 11.62 0.56 -4.98
C ALA A 60 13.02 -0.02 -5.19
N ASP A 61 13.70 0.43 -6.25
CA ASP A 61 15.09 0.11 -6.56
C ASP A 61 16.01 1.17 -5.93
N GLY A 62 16.86 0.74 -5.02
CA GLY A 62 17.76 1.58 -4.25
C GLY A 62 19.05 1.89 -5.00
N MET A 63 19.20 3.12 -5.49
CA MET A 63 20.45 3.57 -6.12
C MET A 63 21.31 4.37 -5.13
N GLY A 64 22.36 3.76 -4.54
CA GLY A 64 23.23 4.51 -3.60
C GLY A 64 24.66 4.01 -3.38
N GLY A 65 25.09 2.91 -4.01
CA GLY A 65 26.42 2.35 -3.73
C GLY A 65 26.48 1.70 -2.34
N HIS A 66 27.68 1.44 -1.79
CA HIS A 66 27.92 0.43 -0.73
C HIS A 66 26.96 0.39 0.48
N GLU A 67 26.28 1.48 0.87
CA GLU A 67 25.27 1.47 1.96
C GLU A 67 24.04 2.37 1.73
N ALA A 68 24.02 3.23 0.72
CA ALA A 68 22.93 4.22 0.58
C ALA A 68 21.75 3.71 -0.24
N GLY A 69 21.91 2.66 -1.06
CA GLY A 69 20.81 2.17 -1.92
C GLY A 69 19.71 1.50 -1.11
N GLU A 70 20.07 0.57 -0.21
CA GLU A 70 19.12 -0.08 0.70
C GLU A 70 18.30 0.94 1.51
N ARG A 71 18.97 1.97 2.04
CA ARG A 71 18.30 3.02 2.81
C ARG A 71 17.40 3.89 1.91
N ALA A 72 17.77 4.11 0.66
CA ALA A 72 16.98 4.88 -0.28
C ALA A 72 15.66 4.18 -0.66
N SER A 73 15.71 2.89 -1.00
CA SER A 73 14.50 2.12 -1.32
C SER A 73 13.58 1.95 -0.09
N GLN A 74 14.16 1.72 1.09
CA GLN A 74 13.40 1.72 2.35
C GLN A 74 12.70 3.07 2.58
N LEU A 75 13.43 4.18 2.46
CA LEU A 75 12.87 5.51 2.66
C LEU A 75 11.74 5.82 1.66
N ALA A 76 11.87 5.35 0.43
CA ALA A 76 10.83 5.51 -0.59
C ALA A 76 9.52 4.83 -0.18
N ILE A 77 9.59 3.57 0.27
CA ILE A 77 8.40 2.83 0.74
C ILE A 77 7.83 3.48 2.00
N ASP A 78 8.65 3.76 3.02
CA ASP A 78 8.20 4.33 4.29
C ASP A 78 7.50 5.69 4.08
N SER A 79 8.11 6.54 3.26
CA SER A 79 7.56 7.87 2.95
C SER A 79 6.25 7.76 2.18
N PHE A 80 6.14 6.80 1.26
CA PHE A 80 4.91 6.57 0.53
C PHE A 80 3.81 6.04 1.44
N VAL A 81 4.11 5.10 2.34
CA VAL A 81 3.13 4.56 3.29
C VAL A 81 2.61 5.66 4.22
N ASP A 82 3.49 6.51 4.75
CA ASP A 82 3.09 7.67 5.56
C ASP A 82 2.21 8.63 4.77
N TYR A 83 2.63 8.98 3.56
CA TYR A 83 1.85 9.83 2.65
C TYR A 83 0.48 9.21 2.34
N ALA A 84 0.42 7.92 2.06
CA ALA A 84 -0.81 7.22 1.73
C ALA A 84 -1.79 7.16 2.89
N LEU A 85 -1.29 6.95 4.12
CA LEU A 85 -2.14 6.87 5.31
C LEU A 85 -2.59 8.24 5.83
N ASN A 86 -1.75 9.26 5.69
CA ASN A 86 -1.94 10.53 6.39
C ASN A 86 -2.24 11.73 5.48
N ARG A 87 -1.98 11.63 4.17
CA ARG A 87 -2.03 12.78 3.24
C ARG A 87 -2.86 12.54 1.99
N LEU A 88 -2.93 11.31 1.49
CA LEU A 88 -3.81 10.99 0.38
C LEU A 88 -5.26 11.18 0.82
N SER A 89 -5.98 12.05 0.14
CA SER A 89 -7.42 12.13 0.26
C SER A 89 -8.02 10.96 -0.50
N TRP A 90 -8.46 9.93 0.23
CA TRP A 90 -9.10 8.76 -0.37
C TRP A 90 -10.53 9.11 -0.78
N PHE A 91 -10.64 9.93 -1.84
CA PHE A 91 -11.87 10.17 -2.60
C PHE A 91 -12.01 9.08 -3.66
N ILE A 92 -12.04 7.83 -3.22
CA ILE A 92 -12.59 6.76 -4.05
C ILE A 92 -14.09 6.90 -3.88
N SER A 93 -14.71 7.60 -4.84
CA SER A 93 -16.16 7.50 -5.04
C SER A 93 -16.48 6.02 -5.16
N PRO A 94 -17.57 5.51 -4.55
CA PRO A 94 -18.09 4.20 -4.90
C PRO A 94 -18.73 4.31 -6.30
N SER A 95 -17.95 4.69 -7.32
CA SER A 95 -18.41 4.69 -8.70
C SER A 95 -18.40 3.23 -9.15
N GLY A 96 -19.47 2.53 -8.80
CA GLY A 96 -20.11 1.60 -9.71
C GLY A 96 -20.81 2.36 -10.85
N GLU A 97 -20.13 3.34 -11.44
CA GLU A 97 -20.51 3.89 -12.74
C GLU A 97 -19.58 3.21 -13.74
N SER A 98 -20.24 2.45 -14.61
CA SER A 98 -19.71 1.62 -15.68
C SER A 98 -18.62 2.31 -16.49
N GLU A 99 -17.65 1.51 -16.91
CA GLU A 99 -16.76 1.79 -18.05
C GLU A 99 -17.59 1.91 -19.35
N GLU A 100 -18.39 2.96 -19.49
CA GLU A 100 -19.05 3.36 -20.75
C GLU A 100 -18.69 4.81 -21.09
N ASP A 101 -17.39 5.14 -21.14
CA ASP A 101 -16.96 6.46 -21.66
C ASP A 101 -15.53 6.49 -22.23
N PHE A 102 -15.05 5.36 -22.79
CA PHE A 102 -13.79 5.32 -23.56
C PHE A 102 -13.96 4.87 -25.01
N GLU A 103 -15.14 5.04 -25.59
CA GLU A 103 -15.34 5.05 -27.04
C GLU A 103 -16.10 6.32 -27.45
N GLU A 104 -15.35 7.41 -27.71
CA GLU A 104 -15.53 8.33 -28.85
C GLU A 104 -14.75 9.64 -28.64
N GLN A 105 -13.52 9.71 -29.19
CA GLN A 105 -13.10 10.67 -30.24
C GLN A 105 -11.61 10.54 -30.56
#